data_AF-A0A831U974-F1
#
_entry.id   AF-A0A831U974-F1
#
_cell.length_a   1.000
_cell.length_b   1.000
_cell.length_c   1.000
_cell.angle_alpha   90.00
_cell.angle_beta   90.00
_cell.angle_gamma   90.00
#
_symmetry.space_group_name_H-M   'P 1'
#
loop_
_entity.id
_entity.type
_entity.pdbx_description
1 polymer ?
#
loop_
_entity_poly.entity_id
_entity_poly.type
_entity_poly.pdbx_seq_one_letter_code
_entity_poly.pdbx_strand_id
1 'polypeptide(L)' 'LCEMVSAYGSISSLAIAHTTADEEMEQLGTRLAQFFPSDHMVKSRCGATLGTYLGPNTLCLAVIQEGEGGTTQASHKR' A
#
# COMPACT_ATOMS: atom_id res chain seq x y z
N LEU A 1 8.53 -3.97 -6.58
CA LEU A 1 7.38 -3.19 -6.06
C LEU A 1 6.94 -2.13 -7.06
N CYS A 2 7.75 -1.11 -7.35
CA CYS A 2 7.43 -0.13 -8.41
C CYS A 2 7.10 -0.77 -9.77
N GLU A 3 7.92 -1.72 -10.24
CA GLU A 3 7.65 -2.46 -11.50
C GLU A 3 6.36 -3.30 -11.47
N MET A 4 5.93 -3.76 -10.29
CA MET A 4 4.64 -4.46 -10.18
C MET A 4 3.49 -3.46 -10.27
N VAL A 5 3.63 -2.30 -9.62
CA VAL A 5 2.63 -1.23 -9.68
C VAL A 5 2.51 -0.69 -11.10
N SER A 6 3.61 -0.50 -11.83
CA SER A 6 3.57 -0.07 -13.24
C SER A 6 3.01 -1.14 -14.20
N ALA A 7 3.10 -2.42 -13.84
CA ALA A 7 2.47 -3.51 -14.59
C ALA A 7 0.95 -3.56 -14.41
N TYR A 8 0.41 -2.95 -13.34
CA TYR A 8 -1.03 -2.76 -13.18
C TYR A 8 -1.46 -1.50 -13.94
N GLY A 9 -2.54 -1.61 -14.72
CA GLY A 9 -3.03 -0.53 -15.57
C GLY A 9 -3.70 0.59 -14.77
N SER A 10 -5.00 0.81 -14.96
CA SER A 10 -5.75 1.80 -14.20
C SER A 10 -5.86 1.39 -12.73
N ILE A 11 -5.10 2.05 -11.85
CA ILE A 11 -5.13 1.83 -10.40
C ILE A 11 -6.14 2.80 -9.79
N SER A 12 -7.14 2.29 -9.08
CA SER A 12 -8.13 3.11 -8.37
C SER A 12 -7.69 3.46 -6.95
N SER A 13 -6.96 2.55 -6.29
CA SER A 13 -6.48 2.77 -4.92
C SER A 13 -5.16 2.06 -4.66
N LEU A 14 -4.28 2.73 -3.91
CA LEU A 14 -2.97 2.22 -3.51
C LEU A 14 -2.78 2.41 -2.00
N ALA A 15 -2.34 1.36 -1.32
CA ALA A 15 -2.03 1.41 0.10
C ALA A 15 -0.66 0.79 0.40
N ILE A 16 0.09 1.42 1.30
CA ILE A 16 1.39 0.98 1.80
C ILE A 16 1.25 0.71 3.29
N ALA A 17 1.57 -0.52 3.72
CA ALA A 17 1.63 -0.87 5.12
C ALA A 17 3.05 -1.27 5.52
N HIS A 18 3.48 -0.93 6.73
CA HIS A 18 4.82 -1.24 7.23
C HIS A 18 4.77 -1.75 8.68
N THR A 19 5.76 -2.52 9.12
CA THR A 19 5.83 -2.95 10.53
C THR A 19 6.62 -1.97 11.39
N THR A 20 7.95 -1.95 11.23
CA THR A 20 8.90 -1.07 11.94
C THR A 20 9.78 -0.27 10.98
N ALA A 21 9.44 -0.26 9.68
CA ALA A 21 10.20 0.37 8.61
C ALA A 21 9.50 1.66 8.14
N ASP A 22 9.42 2.67 9.02
CA ASP A 22 8.79 3.96 8.73
C ASP A 22 9.55 4.73 7.63
N GLU A 23 10.89 4.72 7.68
CA GLU A 23 11.71 5.44 6.72
C GLU A 23 11.64 4.82 5.33
N GLU A 24 11.72 3.49 5.25
CA GLU A 24 11.63 2.76 3.99
C GLU A 24 10.23 2.86 3.37
N MET A 25 9.17 2.98 4.20
CA MET A 25 7.82 3.28 3.72
C MET A 25 7.77 4.65 3.04
N GLU A 26 8.36 5.68 3.63
CA GLU A 26 8.38 7.03 3.04
C GLU A 26 9.18 7.08 1.73
N GLN A 27 10.33 6.40 1.70
CA GLN A 27 11.13 6.28 0.48
C GLN A 27 10.35 5.53 -0.62
N LEU A 28 9.65 4.45 -0.27
CA LEU A 28 8.83 3.69 -1.21
C LEU A 28 7.62 4.51 -1.70
N GLY A 29 6.96 5.26 -0.82
CA GLY A 29 5.87 6.16 -1.17
C GLY A 29 6.32 7.25 -2.15
N THR A 30 7.46 7.87 -1.89
CA THR A 30 8.06 8.88 -2.79
C THR A 30 8.33 8.28 -4.17
N ARG A 31 8.82 7.04 -4.23
CA ARG A 31 9.04 6.34 -5.49
C ARG A 31 7.73 5.96 -6.18
N LEU A 32 6.69 5.61 -5.44
CA LEU A 32 5.38 5.28 -6.02
C LEU A 32 4.60 6.50 -6.47
N ALA A 33 4.93 7.69 -5.96
CA ALA A 33 4.35 8.96 -6.40
C ALA A 33 4.50 9.23 -7.90
N GLN A 34 5.47 8.60 -8.57
CA GLN A 34 5.63 8.68 -10.03
C GLN A 34 4.57 7.90 -10.82
N PHE A 35 3.91 6.93 -10.18
CA PHE A 35 2.90 6.05 -10.79
C PHE A 35 1.49 6.35 -10.28
N PHE A 36 1.35 6.77 -9.02
CA PHE A 36 0.07 7.07 -8.40
C PHE A 36 0.23 8.26 -7.43
N PRO A 37 -0.66 9.25 -7.44
CA PRO A 37 -0.52 10.47 -6.64
C PRO A 37 -0.45 10.16 -5.14
N SER A 38 0.54 10.74 -4.46
CA SER A 38 0.82 10.43 -3.06
C SER A 38 -0.26 10.85 -2.09
N ASP A 39 -1.03 11.88 -2.40
CA ASP A 39 -2.19 12.32 -1.60
C ASP A 39 -3.30 11.27 -1.52
N HIS A 40 -3.38 10.39 -2.52
CA HIS A 40 -4.38 9.32 -2.57
C HIS A 40 -3.84 7.99 -2.02
N MET A 41 -2.55 7.92 -1.66
CA MET A 41 -1.95 6.71 -1.11
C MET A 41 -2.24 6.60 0.38
N VAL A 42 -2.86 5.49 0.77
CA VAL A 42 -3.08 5.20 2.20
C VAL A 42 -1.80 4.62 2.79
N LYS A 43 -1.20 5.33 3.75
CA LYS A 43 -0.07 4.83 4.54
C LYS A 43 -0.58 4.34 5.89
N SER A 44 -0.22 3.12 6.26
CA SER A 44 -0.65 2.51 7.53
C SER A 44 0.46 1.68 8.17
N ARG A 45 0.34 1.44 9.47
CA ARG A 45 1.22 0.52 10.19
C ARG A 45 0.52 -0.82 10.39
N CYS A 46 1.22 -1.91 10.07
CA CYS A 46 0.78 -3.26 10.33
C CYS A 46 0.56 -3.47 11.83
N GLY A 47 -0.61 -4.01 12.18
CA GLY A 47 -0.93 -4.36 13.56
C GLY A 47 -0.06 -5.52 14.09
N ALA A 48 -0.07 -5.71 15.41
CA ALA A 48 0.79 -6.69 16.10
C ALA A 48 0.71 -8.10 15.50
N THR A 49 -0.50 -8.56 15.13
CA THR A 49 -0.70 -9.87 14.50
C THR A 49 0.07 -10.00 13.19
N LEU A 50 -0.12 -9.07 12.25
CA LEU A 50 0.60 -9.07 10.98
C LEU A 50 2.10 -8.88 11.18
N GLY A 51 2.51 -8.04 12.13
CA GLY A 51 3.92 -7.83 12.46
C GLY A 51 4.63 -9.08 12.95
N THR A 52 3.97 -9.95 13.71
CA THR A 52 4.56 -11.23 14.16
C THR A 52 4.77 -12.21 13.01
N TYR A 53 3.86 -12.27 12.03
CA TYR A 53 4.00 -13.17 10.88
C TYR A 53 4.98 -12.67 9.83
N LEU A 54 5.01 -11.36 9.59
CA LEU A 54 5.83 -10.73 8.57
C LEU A 54 7.27 -10.47 9.05
N GLY A 55 7.42 -10.17 10.34
CA GLY A 55 8.68 -9.80 10.96
C GLY A 55 8.95 -8.29 10.97
N PRO A 56 10.09 -7.90 11.59
CA PRO A 56 10.53 -6.51 11.58
C PRO A 56 10.95 -6.08 10.16
N ASN A 57 10.87 -4.78 9.89
CA ASN A 57 11.26 -4.17 8.62
C ASN A 57 10.49 -4.63 7.37
N THR A 58 9.28 -5.18 7.53
CA THR A 58 8.46 -5.57 6.39
C THR A 58 7.68 -4.40 5.82
N LEU A 59 7.64 -4.34 4.48
CA LEU A 59 6.77 -3.46 3.71
C LEU A 59 5.74 -4.29 2.94
N CYS A 60 4.49 -3.87 3.00
CA CYS A 60 3.36 -4.45 2.30
C CYS A 60 2.74 -3.41 1.38
N LEU A 61 2.35 -3.85 0.19
CA LEU A 61 1.64 -3.04 -0.78
C LEU A 61 0.32 -3.71 -1.14
N ALA A 62 -0.74 -2.93 -1.17
CA ALA A 62 -2.04 -3.34 -1.68
C ALA A 62 -2.42 -2.40 -2.83
N VAL A 63 -2.73 -3.00 -3.98
CA VAL A 63 -3.13 -2.29 -5.19
C VAL A 63 -4.53 -2.75 -5.55
N ILE A 64 -5.45 -1.81 -5.77
CA ILE A 64 -6.76 -2.08 -6.32
C ILE A 64 -6.76 -1.54 -7.74
N GLN A 65 -6.93 -2.45 -8.70
CA GLN A 65 -7.15 -2.08 -10.09
C GLN A 65 -8.60 -1.70 -10.30
N GLU A 66 -8.82 -0.74 -11.18
CA GLU A 66 -10.15 -0.38 -11.66
C GLU A 66 -10.62 -1.46 -12.64
N GLY A 67 -11.25 -2.52 -12.10
CA GLY A 67 -12.07 -3.44 -12.86
C GLY A 67 -13.47 -2.85 -13.01
N GLU A 68 -14.12 -3.08 -14.16
CA GLU A 68 -15.54 -2.79 -14.33
C GLU A 68 -16.36 -3.60 -13.30
N GLY A 69 -16.68 -2.97 -12.17
CA GLY A 69 -17.58 -3.50 -11.13
C GLY A 69 -16.88 -4.17 -9.93
N GLY A 70 -16.97 -3.54 -8.75
CA GLY A 70 -16.66 -4.22 -7.49
C GLY A 70 -16.27 -3.29 -6.34
N THR A 71 -17.27 -2.72 -5.67
CA THR A 71 -17.13 -2.05 -4.37
C THR A 71 -16.43 -2.96 -3.35
N THR A 72 -15.25 -2.59 -2.85
CA THR A 72 -14.82 -3.02 -1.51
C THR A 72 -14.03 -1.90 -0.85
N GLN A 73 -14.78 -1.02 -0.21
CA GLN A 73 -14.30 -0.09 0.78
C GLN A 73 -13.78 -0.92 1.97
N ALA A 74 -12.46 -0.95 2.18
CA ALA A 74 -11.87 -1.57 3.36
C ALA A 74 -12.30 -0.77 4.58
N SER A 75 -13.29 -1.32 5.29
CA SER A 75 -13.95 -0.74 6.46
C SER A 75 -12.94 -0.50 7.58
N HIS A 76 -12.59 0.77 7.79
CA HIS A 76 -12.01 1.26 9.02
C HIS A 76 -13.08 1.17 10.11
N LYS A 77 -13.12 0.05 10.84
CA LYS A 77 -14.02 -0.12 11.98
C LYS A 77 -13.20 -0.08 13.29
N ARG A 78 -13.30 1.10 13.91
CA ARG A 78 -13.16 1.48 15.34
C ARG A 78 -12.55 0.46 16.30
#